data_AF-A0A5A9P052-F1
#
_entry.id   AF-A0A5A9P052-F1
#
_cell.length_a   1.000
_cell.length_b   1.000
_cell.length_c   1.000
_cell.angle_alpha   90.00
_cell.angle_beta   90.00
_cell.angle_gamma   90.00
#
_symmetry.space_group_name_H-M   'P 1'
#
loop_
_entity.id
_entity.type
_entity.pdbx_description
1 polymer ?
#
loop_
_entity_poly.entity_id
_entity_poly.type
_entity_poly.pdbx_seq_one_letter_code
_entity_poly.pdbx_strand_id
1 'polypeptide(L)'
;MSLLPRSGLFCASQQSCESGLDDESLTRFNMNSSASSGGSLQEADSTIVTQKEGDVKSYSIMTPAEKLSVCERRMQSLAEREEYDGCIKELVRCLALSRLVYGNEHFTVVEAQSRLAKAYLQYKGWPHQAEEHASQALEVMGSSQQGERVSYLKCCLSAHQTLGSATLFLGNLSKAESSFQEARAIMGDIVAQEAILDTDRLDTEYQISTNLAR
;
A
#
# COMPACT_ATOMS: atom_id res chain seq x y z
N MET A 1 -49.86 -20.77 2.49
CA MET A 1 -50.24 -19.36 2.33
C MET A 1 -48.99 -18.58 1.99
N SER A 2 -48.97 -18.12 0.75
CA SER A 2 -48.01 -17.21 0.12
C SER A 2 -47.87 -15.88 0.87
N LEU A 3 -46.69 -15.25 0.82
CA LEU A 3 -46.49 -13.86 0.39
C LEU A 3 -44.99 -13.56 0.19
N LEU A 4 -44.68 -13.09 -1.02
CA LEU A 4 -43.38 -12.66 -1.56
C LEU A 4 -42.96 -11.27 -1.03
N PRO A 5 -41.70 -10.85 -1.25
CA PRO A 5 -41.09 -9.62 -0.73
C PRO A 5 -41.37 -8.39 -1.61
N ARG A 6 -41.28 -7.20 -1.00
CA ARG A 6 -41.38 -5.90 -1.68
C ARG A 6 -40.01 -5.46 -2.20
N SER A 7 -39.90 -5.45 -3.52
CA SER A 7 -38.87 -4.81 -4.33
C SER A 7 -39.07 -3.29 -4.36
N GLY A 8 -38.02 -2.52 -4.09
CA GLY A 8 -37.96 -1.08 -4.36
C GLY A 8 -37.18 -0.85 -5.66
N LEU A 9 -37.89 -0.53 -6.75
CA LEU A 9 -37.31 -0.02 -7.99
C LEU A 9 -36.84 1.42 -7.78
N PHE A 10 -35.67 1.77 -8.32
CA PHE A 10 -35.37 3.13 -8.73
C PHE A 10 -34.82 3.11 -10.16
N CYS A 11 -35.48 3.85 -11.04
CA CYS A 11 -35.22 3.90 -12.47
C CYS A 11 -34.61 5.26 -12.85
N ALA A 12 -33.53 5.18 -13.64
CA ALA A 12 -33.02 6.08 -14.68
C ALA A 12 -33.01 7.61 -14.49
N SER A 13 -31.83 8.19 -14.78
CA SER A 13 -31.73 9.19 -15.85
C SER A 13 -30.35 9.12 -16.51
N GLN A 14 -30.36 8.71 -17.78
CA GLN A 14 -29.27 8.92 -18.73
C GLN A 14 -29.39 10.35 -19.27
N GLN A 15 -28.27 11.05 -19.40
CA GLN A 15 -28.19 12.20 -20.30
C GLN A 15 -26.81 12.24 -20.95
N SER A 16 -26.78 11.85 -22.21
CA SER A 16 -25.65 12.02 -23.13
C SER A 16 -25.70 13.42 -23.74
N CYS A 17 -24.55 14.07 -23.91
CA CYS A 17 -24.31 15.10 -24.91
C CYS A 17 -22.86 14.97 -25.40
N GLU A 18 -22.71 14.93 -26.73
CA GLU A 18 -21.47 14.73 -27.47
C GLU A 18 -20.67 16.02 -27.69
N SER A 19 -19.38 15.79 -27.99
CA SER A 19 -18.49 16.50 -28.94
C SER A 19 -17.86 17.84 -28.57
N GLY A 20 -16.55 17.92 -28.85
CA GLY A 20 -15.73 19.13 -28.87
C GLY A 20 -14.24 18.80 -28.82
N LEU A 21 -13.65 18.54 -29.99
CA LEU A 21 -12.20 18.52 -30.21
C LEU A 21 -11.64 19.95 -30.11
N ASP A 22 -10.41 20.06 -29.58
CA ASP A 22 -9.26 20.82 -30.13
C ASP A 22 -8.37 21.49 -29.07
N ASP A 23 -7.07 21.48 -29.39
CA ASP A 23 -5.90 22.21 -28.88
C ASP A 23 -5.37 21.90 -27.46
N GLU A 24 -4.19 21.29 -27.29
CA GLU A 24 -2.82 21.73 -27.66
C GLU A 24 -2.26 22.84 -26.75
N SER A 25 -1.33 22.44 -25.86
CA SER A 25 -0.10 23.15 -25.43
C SER A 25 0.25 22.83 -23.96
N LEU A 26 1.27 22.01 -23.69
CA LEU A 26 2.67 22.40 -23.51
C LEU A 26 2.90 23.45 -22.42
N THR A 27 3.19 23.01 -21.20
CA THR A 27 4.15 23.69 -20.32
C THR A 27 5.05 22.67 -19.63
N ARG A 28 6.21 22.43 -20.25
CA ARG A 28 7.38 21.87 -19.58
C ARG A 28 7.96 22.95 -18.67
N PHE A 29 8.21 22.61 -17.41
CA PHE A 29 8.89 23.48 -16.47
C PHE A 29 10.33 23.74 -16.93
N ASN A 30 10.60 25.02 -17.19
CA ASN A 30 11.87 25.57 -17.62
C ASN A 30 12.81 25.78 -16.42
N MET A 31 13.87 24.98 -16.32
CA MET A 31 14.94 25.15 -15.34
C MET A 31 16.04 26.04 -15.95
N ASN A 32 16.05 27.32 -15.58
CA ASN A 32 17.15 28.21 -15.92
C ASN A 32 18.33 27.98 -14.97
N SER A 33 19.40 27.39 -15.49
CA SER A 33 20.74 27.39 -14.89
C SER A 33 21.38 28.76 -15.07
N SER A 34 21.72 29.44 -13.97
CA SER A 34 22.57 30.63 -14.00
C SER A 34 24.01 30.23 -13.67
N ALA A 35 24.83 30.13 -14.72
CA ALA A 35 26.28 30.18 -14.60
C ALA A 35 26.70 31.65 -14.38
N SER A 36 27.42 31.92 -13.29
CA SER A 36 28.14 33.18 -13.11
C SER A 36 29.61 32.88 -12.93
N SER A 37 30.41 33.32 -13.89
CA SER A 37 31.87 33.17 -13.94
C SER A 37 32.54 34.45 -13.46
N GLY A 38 33.61 34.29 -12.68
CA GLY A 38 34.82 35.11 -12.75
C GLY A 38 34.94 36.27 -11.77
N GLY A 39 36.03 36.26 -10.98
CA GLY A 39 36.64 37.50 -10.53
C GLY A 39 37.49 37.48 -9.25
N SER A 40 38.77 37.16 -9.41
CA SER A 40 39.93 37.79 -8.75
C SER A 40 40.43 37.34 -7.38
N LEU A 41 41.72 37.00 -7.39
CA LEU A 41 42.66 36.78 -6.30
C LEU A 41 42.93 38.08 -5.52
N GLN A 42 43.06 37.97 -4.19
CA GLN A 42 44.04 38.72 -3.39
C GLN A 42 44.28 38.00 -2.05
N GLU A 43 45.57 37.78 -1.77
CA GLU A 43 46.12 37.17 -0.55
C GLU A 43 46.26 38.18 0.61
N ALA A 44 46.44 37.59 1.79
CA ALA A 44 46.87 38.16 3.08
C ALA A 44 45.80 38.89 3.90
N ASP A 45 45.41 38.35 5.06
CA ASP A 45 46.25 38.46 6.25
C ASP A 45 45.83 37.45 7.34
N SER A 46 46.80 37.06 8.17
CA SER A 46 46.65 36.12 9.28
C SER A 46 45.75 36.67 10.37
N THR A 47 44.72 35.93 10.75
CA THR A 47 44.17 36.01 12.11
C THR A 47 43.85 34.60 12.57
N ILE A 48 44.59 34.16 13.59
CA ILE A 48 44.40 32.89 14.29
C ILE A 48 42.99 32.92 14.90
N VAL A 49 42.02 32.36 14.20
CA VAL A 49 40.72 32.01 14.78
C VAL A 49 40.95 30.73 15.56
N THR A 50 41.07 30.87 16.88
CA THR A 50 41.01 29.78 17.82
C THR A 50 39.66 29.07 17.60
N GLN A 51 39.68 27.95 16.89
CA GLN A 51 38.53 27.08 16.73
C GLN A 51 38.15 26.60 18.12
N LYS A 52 37.13 27.24 18.71
CA LYS A 52 36.36 26.61 19.78
C LYS A 52 35.76 25.36 19.16
N GLU A 53 36.21 24.23 19.67
CA GLU A 53 35.63 22.90 19.47
C GLU A 53 34.11 23.01 19.61
N GLY A 54 33.45 23.15 18.46
CA GLY A 54 32.01 23.08 18.40
C GLY A 54 31.66 21.65 18.75
N ASP A 55 30.81 21.49 19.76
CA ASP A 55 30.07 20.26 20.03
C ASP A 55 29.39 19.83 18.72
N VAL A 56 30.10 19.03 17.91
CA VAL A 56 29.52 18.35 16.76
C VAL A 56 28.61 17.32 17.39
N LYS A 57 27.37 17.73 17.69
CA LYS A 57 26.28 16.79 17.90
C LYS A 57 26.30 15.89 16.68
N SER A 58 26.82 14.68 16.88
CA SER A 58 26.78 13.62 15.90
C SER A 58 25.31 13.35 15.63
N TYR A 59 24.75 14.02 14.64
CA TYR A 59 23.46 13.67 14.08
C TYR A 59 23.68 12.31 13.46
N SER A 60 23.40 11.26 14.24
CA SER A 60 23.34 9.90 13.72
C SER A 60 22.24 9.88 12.67
N ILE A 61 22.64 10.01 11.40
CA ILE A 61 21.73 9.99 10.26
C ILE A 61 21.32 8.53 10.09
N MET A 62 20.17 8.17 10.63
CA MET A 62 19.59 6.85 10.37
C MET A 62 19.42 6.63 8.86
N THR A 63 19.87 5.47 8.40
CA THR A 63 19.66 4.95 7.05
C THR A 63 18.17 4.72 6.77
N PRO A 64 17.74 4.66 5.50
CA PRO A 64 16.37 4.30 5.16
C PRO A 64 15.92 2.96 5.73
N ALA A 65 16.82 1.96 5.80
CA ALA A 65 16.53 0.66 6.39
C ALA A 65 16.30 0.73 7.90
N GLU A 66 17.10 1.50 8.63
CA GLU A 66 16.88 1.73 10.07
C GLU A 66 15.57 2.48 10.31
N LYS A 67 15.27 3.51 9.51
CA LYS A 67 13.99 4.23 9.58
C LYS A 67 12.80 3.31 9.32
N LEU A 68 12.92 2.38 8.37
CA LEU A 68 11.87 1.41 8.05
C LEU A 68 11.54 0.57 9.29
N SER A 69 12.55 -0.02 9.94
CA SER A 69 12.36 -0.84 11.15
C SER A 69 11.72 -0.06 12.32
N VAL A 70 11.99 1.25 12.41
CA VAL A 70 11.37 2.13 13.42
C VAL A 70 9.91 2.41 13.07
N CYS A 71 9.60 2.70 11.81
CA CYS A 71 8.23 2.94 11.35
C CYS A 71 7.37 1.68 11.55
N GLU A 72 7.91 0.49 11.25
CA GLU A 72 7.20 -0.78 11.44
C GLU A 72 6.82 -1.03 12.90
N ARG A 73 7.77 -0.86 13.83
CA ARG A 73 7.47 -0.99 15.27
C ARG A 73 6.45 0.03 15.74
N ARG A 74 6.55 1.27 15.26
CA ARG A 74 5.60 2.33 15.65
C ARG A 74 4.20 2.05 15.11
N MET A 75 4.08 1.67 13.85
CA MET A 75 2.80 1.26 13.24
C MET A 75 2.16 0.12 14.04
N GLN A 76 2.92 -0.89 14.45
CA GLN A 76 2.41 -2.00 15.26
C GLN A 76 1.87 -1.50 16.62
N SER A 77 2.64 -0.66 17.32
CA SER A 77 2.21 -0.06 18.58
C SER A 77 0.97 0.83 18.44
N LEU A 78 0.84 1.55 17.32
CA LEU A 78 -0.32 2.39 17.02
C LEU A 78 -1.57 1.53 16.73
N ALA A 79 -1.40 0.41 16.02
CA ALA A 79 -2.49 -0.53 15.77
C ALA A 79 -3.01 -1.16 17.07
N GLU A 80 -2.11 -1.56 17.98
CA GLU A 80 -2.47 -2.10 19.32
C GLU A 80 -3.20 -1.09 20.20
N ARG A 81 -2.94 0.21 19.99
CA ARG A 81 -3.59 1.33 20.71
C ARG A 81 -4.82 1.85 19.98
N GLU A 82 -5.21 1.22 18.87
CA GLU A 82 -6.33 1.62 18.01
C GLU A 82 -6.20 3.07 17.46
N GLU A 83 -4.98 3.59 17.37
CA GLU A 83 -4.69 4.91 16.80
C GLU A 83 -4.55 4.81 15.28
N TYR A 84 -5.66 4.51 14.61
CA TYR A 84 -5.66 4.14 13.20
C TYR A 84 -5.12 5.22 12.25
N ASP A 85 -5.38 6.50 12.55
CA ASP A 85 -4.87 7.62 11.74
C ASP A 85 -3.34 7.72 11.83
N GLY A 86 -2.78 7.43 13.00
CA GLY A 86 -1.33 7.31 13.18
C GLY A 86 -0.79 6.09 12.45
N CYS A 87 -1.47 4.95 12.60
CA CYS A 87 -1.09 3.68 11.98
C CYS A 87 -1.00 3.80 10.45
N ILE A 88 -2.01 4.40 9.80
CA ILE A 88 -2.00 4.63 8.35
C ILE A 88 -0.85 5.55 7.93
N LYS A 89 -0.57 6.61 8.69
CA LYS A 89 0.57 7.50 8.40
C LYS A 89 1.90 6.74 8.45
N GLU A 90 2.08 5.85 9.42
CA GLU A 90 3.28 5.01 9.49
C GLU A 90 3.30 3.94 8.38
N LEU A 91 2.17 3.35 7.98
CA LEU A 91 2.09 2.45 6.82
C LEU A 91 2.52 3.12 5.52
N VAL A 92 2.09 4.37 5.27
CA VAL A 92 2.53 5.16 4.11
C VAL A 92 4.05 5.39 4.15
N ARG A 93 4.62 5.68 5.33
CA ARG A 93 6.07 5.81 5.52
C ARG A 93 6.80 4.49 5.25
N CYS A 94 6.28 3.37 5.77
CA CYS A 94 6.83 2.05 5.53
C CYS A 94 6.88 1.75 4.02
N LEU A 95 5.78 1.98 3.29
CA LEU A 95 5.74 1.77 1.83
C LEU A 95 6.80 2.61 1.10
N ALA A 96 6.90 3.89 1.42
CA ALA A 96 7.88 4.78 0.80
C ALA A 96 9.32 4.34 1.12
N LEU A 97 9.60 3.99 2.36
CA LEU A 97 10.93 3.52 2.79
C LEU A 97 11.27 2.16 2.17
N SER A 98 10.33 1.22 2.08
CA SER A 98 10.54 -0.07 1.41
C SER A 98 10.93 0.13 -0.06
N ARG A 99 10.29 1.08 -0.77
CA ARG A 99 10.66 1.40 -2.16
C ARG A 99 12.09 1.94 -2.27
N LEU A 100 12.52 2.77 -1.31
CA LEU A 100 13.89 3.29 -1.26
C LEU A 100 14.93 2.22 -0.94
N VAL A 101 14.60 1.27 -0.07
CA VAL A 101 15.53 0.22 0.39
C VAL A 101 15.66 -0.90 -0.64
N TYR A 102 14.53 -1.34 -1.21
CA TYR A 102 14.48 -2.58 -2.00
C TYR A 102 14.16 -2.39 -3.49
N GLY A 103 13.65 -1.21 -3.89
CA GLY A 103 13.13 -0.98 -5.22
C GLY A 103 11.66 -1.42 -5.39
N ASN A 104 10.98 -0.90 -6.42
CA ASN A 104 9.53 -1.00 -6.56
C ASN A 104 8.99 -2.43 -6.76
N GLU A 105 9.80 -3.32 -7.35
CA GLU A 105 9.37 -4.68 -7.70
C GLU A 105 9.64 -5.71 -6.60
N HIS A 106 10.24 -5.29 -5.48
CA HIS A 106 10.60 -6.21 -4.41
C HIS A 106 9.37 -6.64 -3.59
N PHE A 107 9.34 -7.90 -3.17
CA PHE A 107 8.25 -8.46 -2.37
C PHE A 107 7.92 -7.64 -1.10
N THR A 108 8.92 -7.09 -0.42
CA THR A 108 8.68 -6.23 0.78
C THR A 108 7.91 -4.94 0.45
N VAL A 109 8.02 -4.42 -0.77
CA VAL A 109 7.21 -3.26 -1.22
C VAL A 109 5.77 -3.70 -1.42
N VAL A 110 5.56 -4.85 -2.06
CA VAL A 110 4.24 -5.46 -2.21
C VAL A 110 3.58 -5.68 -0.86
N GLU A 111 4.29 -6.28 0.10
CA GLU A 111 3.79 -6.54 1.44
C GLU A 111 3.37 -5.24 2.15
N ALA A 112 4.22 -4.22 2.13
CA ALA A 112 3.88 -2.91 2.67
C ALA A 112 2.64 -2.29 2.00
N GLN A 113 2.51 -2.45 0.68
CA GLN A 113 1.38 -1.93 -0.09
C GLN A 113 0.07 -2.68 0.21
N SER A 114 0.12 -4.01 0.32
CA SER A 114 -1.02 -4.85 0.71
C SER A 114 -1.52 -4.49 2.11
N ARG A 115 -0.62 -4.21 3.06
CA ARG A 115 -0.98 -3.76 4.42
C ARG A 115 -1.64 -2.39 4.41
N LEU A 116 -1.13 -1.45 3.61
CA LEU A 116 -1.72 -0.13 3.46
C LEU A 116 -3.13 -0.20 2.82
N ALA A 117 -3.30 -0.99 1.77
CA ALA A 117 -4.59 -1.21 1.13
C ALA A 117 -5.63 -1.73 2.14
N LYS A 118 -5.24 -2.75 2.91
CA LYS A 118 -6.10 -3.34 3.95
C LYS A 118 -6.47 -2.31 5.02
N ALA A 119 -5.52 -1.50 5.47
CA ALA A 119 -5.77 -0.46 6.47
C ALA A 119 -6.72 0.64 5.98
N TYR A 120 -6.63 1.07 4.71
CA TYR A 120 -7.58 2.01 4.13
C TYR A 120 -9.02 1.47 4.14
N LEU A 121 -9.17 0.17 3.84
CA LEU A 121 -10.49 -0.43 3.90
C LEU A 121 -10.98 -0.59 5.35
N GLN A 122 -10.19 -1.24 6.21
CA GLN A 122 -10.61 -1.64 7.54
C GLN A 122 -10.80 -0.47 8.50
N TYR A 123 -9.90 0.52 8.48
CA TYR A 123 -9.92 1.60 9.47
C TYR A 123 -10.61 2.86 8.97
N LYS A 124 -10.65 3.09 7.66
CA LYS A 124 -11.25 4.29 7.07
C LYS A 124 -12.51 4.03 6.27
N GLY A 125 -12.77 2.79 5.85
CA GLY A 125 -13.87 2.49 4.93
C GLY A 125 -13.67 3.19 3.59
N TRP A 126 -12.43 3.25 3.10
CA TRP A 126 -12.06 3.94 1.86
C TRP A 126 -11.83 2.92 0.73
N PRO A 127 -12.91 2.45 0.06
CA PRO A 127 -12.82 1.33 -0.86
C PRO A 127 -12.05 1.66 -2.14
N HIS A 128 -12.13 2.88 -2.68
CA HIS A 128 -11.38 3.25 -3.88
C HIS A 128 -9.86 3.19 -3.65
N GLN A 129 -9.36 3.74 -2.54
CA GLN A 129 -7.94 3.68 -2.19
C GLN A 129 -7.48 2.24 -1.93
N ALA A 130 -8.32 1.44 -1.27
CA ALA A 130 -8.03 0.04 -1.02
C ALA A 130 -7.96 -0.78 -2.32
N GLU A 131 -8.89 -0.56 -3.25
CA GLU A 131 -8.91 -1.19 -4.57
C GLU A 131 -7.65 -0.85 -5.37
N GLU A 132 -7.28 0.43 -5.44
CA GLU A 132 -6.11 0.90 -6.19
C GLU A 132 -4.82 0.24 -5.65
N HIS A 133 -4.57 0.36 -4.35
CA HIS A 133 -3.34 -0.16 -3.75
C HIS A 133 -3.28 -1.70 -3.80
N ALA A 134 -4.40 -2.40 -3.60
CA ALA A 134 -4.45 -3.85 -3.71
C ALA A 134 -4.20 -4.33 -5.16
N SER A 135 -4.80 -3.66 -6.15
CA SER A 135 -4.59 -3.99 -7.57
C SER A 135 -3.13 -3.80 -7.97
N GLN A 136 -2.54 -2.66 -7.60
CA GLN A 136 -1.11 -2.39 -7.84
C GLN A 136 -0.19 -3.40 -7.16
N ALA A 137 -0.55 -3.90 -5.96
CA ALA A 137 0.26 -4.90 -5.27
C ALA A 137 0.26 -6.25 -6.03
N LEU A 138 -0.89 -6.65 -6.56
CA LEU A 138 -1.04 -7.88 -7.35
C LEU A 138 -0.33 -7.82 -8.71
N GLU A 139 -0.31 -6.64 -9.34
CA GLU A 139 0.44 -6.44 -10.60
C GLU A 139 1.94 -6.70 -10.42
N VAL A 140 2.52 -6.19 -9.33
CA VAL A 140 3.95 -6.40 -9.01
C VAL A 140 4.23 -7.84 -8.56
N MET A 141 3.27 -8.50 -7.91
CA MET A 141 3.40 -9.92 -7.55
C MET A 141 3.54 -10.83 -8.76
N GLY A 142 2.87 -10.51 -9.88
CA GLY A 142 2.96 -11.27 -11.12
C GLY A 142 4.37 -11.34 -11.74
N SER A 143 5.30 -10.46 -11.34
CA SER A 143 6.66 -10.37 -11.90
C SER A 143 7.79 -10.80 -10.95
N SER A 144 7.53 -10.99 -9.65
CA SER A 144 8.58 -11.25 -8.64
C SER A 144 8.86 -12.74 -8.43
N GLN A 145 10.12 -13.18 -8.64
CA GLN A 145 10.56 -14.56 -8.35
C GLN A 145 11.01 -14.76 -6.88
N GLN A 146 10.22 -15.55 -6.16
CA GLN A 146 10.52 -16.41 -4.98
C GLN A 146 11.45 -15.90 -3.87
N GLY A 147 10.83 -15.37 -2.80
CA GLY A 147 11.25 -15.54 -1.39
C GLY A 147 10.34 -16.56 -0.66
N GLU A 148 10.33 -16.58 0.68
CA GLU A 148 9.50 -17.46 1.53
C GLU A 148 8.08 -17.64 0.95
N ARG A 149 7.84 -18.82 0.34
CA ARG A 149 6.65 -19.08 -0.48
C ARG A 149 5.34 -18.87 0.30
N VAL A 150 5.33 -19.21 1.60
CA VAL A 150 4.17 -19.03 2.47
C VAL A 150 3.92 -17.54 2.75
N SER A 151 4.95 -16.76 3.08
CA SER A 151 4.84 -15.31 3.31
C SER A 151 4.32 -14.59 2.05
N TYR A 152 4.82 -15.00 0.88
CA TYR A 152 4.31 -14.55 -0.41
C TYR A 152 2.81 -14.86 -0.58
N LEU A 153 2.40 -16.11 -0.37
CA LEU A 153 0.99 -16.51 -0.51
C LEU A 153 0.09 -15.80 0.50
N LYS A 154 0.53 -15.58 1.74
CA LYS A 154 -0.22 -14.79 2.74
C LYS A 154 -0.43 -13.35 2.28
N CYS A 155 0.58 -12.75 1.65
CA CYS A 155 0.46 -11.42 1.05
C CYS A 155 -0.55 -11.42 -0.12
N CYS A 156 -0.46 -12.38 -1.03
CA CYS A 156 -1.43 -12.54 -2.13
C CYS A 156 -2.86 -12.70 -1.60
N LEU A 157 -3.05 -13.55 -0.60
CA LEU A 157 -4.34 -13.80 0.04
C LEU A 157 -4.90 -12.49 0.61
N SER A 158 -4.11 -11.74 1.38
CA SER A 158 -4.52 -10.47 1.96
C SER A 158 -4.88 -9.44 0.88
N ALA A 159 -4.13 -9.37 -0.22
CA ALA A 159 -4.41 -8.45 -1.32
C ALA A 159 -5.72 -8.81 -2.04
N HIS A 160 -5.94 -10.08 -2.39
CA HIS A 160 -7.18 -10.53 -3.02
C HIS A 160 -8.41 -10.36 -2.12
N GLN A 161 -8.29 -10.64 -0.82
CA GLN A 161 -9.37 -10.38 0.15
C GLN A 161 -9.72 -8.89 0.23
N THR A 162 -8.69 -8.03 0.25
CA THR A 162 -8.88 -6.57 0.28
C THR A 162 -9.52 -6.08 -1.01
N LEU A 163 -9.05 -6.56 -2.17
CA LEU A 163 -9.60 -6.21 -3.47
C LEU A 163 -11.05 -6.67 -3.62
N GLY A 164 -11.35 -7.92 -3.25
CA GLY A 164 -12.71 -8.47 -3.28
C GLY A 164 -13.66 -7.68 -2.39
N SER A 165 -13.22 -7.34 -1.18
CA SER A 165 -14.02 -6.54 -0.25
C SER A 165 -14.23 -5.12 -0.76
N ALA A 166 -13.18 -4.44 -1.21
CA ALA A 166 -13.26 -3.08 -1.74
C ALA A 166 -14.19 -3.00 -2.96
N THR A 167 -14.06 -3.92 -3.90
CA THR A 167 -14.90 -3.97 -5.11
C THR A 167 -16.36 -4.34 -4.81
N LEU A 168 -16.59 -5.18 -3.80
CA LEU A 168 -17.92 -5.45 -3.27
C LEU A 168 -18.56 -4.18 -2.69
N PHE A 169 -17.83 -3.40 -1.90
CA PHE A 169 -18.29 -2.10 -1.37
C PHE A 169 -18.64 -1.11 -2.50
N LEU A 170 -17.92 -1.17 -3.62
CA LEU A 170 -18.16 -0.34 -4.80
C LEU A 170 -19.28 -0.88 -5.72
N GLY A 171 -19.89 -2.02 -5.38
CA GLY A 171 -20.97 -2.64 -6.16
C GLY A 171 -20.50 -3.40 -7.40
N ASN A 172 -19.19 -3.65 -7.56
CA ASN A 172 -18.63 -4.42 -8.66
C ASN A 172 -18.58 -5.92 -8.30
N LEU A 173 -19.73 -6.58 -8.43
CA LEU A 173 -19.92 -7.97 -8.01
C LEU A 173 -19.04 -8.97 -8.76
N SER A 174 -18.83 -8.79 -10.07
CA SER A 174 -18.03 -9.71 -10.87
C SER A 174 -16.55 -9.67 -10.49
N LYS A 175 -16.00 -8.46 -10.26
CA LYS A 175 -14.62 -8.30 -9.80
C LYS A 175 -14.44 -8.80 -8.37
N ALA A 176 -15.45 -8.59 -7.52
CA ALA A 176 -15.45 -9.11 -6.15
C ALA A 176 -15.42 -10.65 -6.15
N GLU A 177 -16.31 -11.28 -6.91
CA GLU A 177 -16.39 -12.75 -7.02
C GLU A 177 -15.06 -13.33 -7.51
N SER A 178 -14.52 -12.83 -8.62
CA SER A 178 -13.23 -13.28 -9.14
C SER A 178 -12.10 -13.14 -8.10
N SER A 179 -12.05 -12.01 -7.39
CA SER A 179 -11.03 -11.78 -6.35
C SER A 179 -11.15 -12.77 -5.19
N PHE A 180 -12.37 -13.11 -4.75
CA PHE A 180 -12.58 -14.09 -3.69
C PHE A 180 -12.32 -15.53 -4.13
N GLN A 181 -12.56 -15.87 -5.40
CA GLN A 181 -12.20 -17.17 -5.96
C GLN A 181 -10.68 -17.37 -5.95
N GLU A 182 -9.91 -16.36 -6.34
CA GLU A 182 -8.43 -16.39 -6.26
C GLU A 182 -7.95 -16.51 -4.80
N ALA A 183 -8.51 -15.72 -3.88
CA ALA A 183 -8.20 -15.82 -2.46
C ALA A 183 -8.43 -17.25 -1.92
N ARG A 184 -9.52 -17.91 -2.36
CA ARG A 184 -9.81 -19.30 -1.97
C ARG A 184 -8.78 -20.28 -2.51
N ALA A 185 -8.36 -20.13 -3.76
CA ALA A 185 -7.31 -20.98 -4.36
C ALA A 185 -5.99 -20.83 -3.59
N ILE A 186 -5.56 -19.59 -3.33
CA ILE A 186 -4.34 -19.28 -2.58
C ILE A 186 -4.40 -19.86 -1.16
N MET A 187 -5.54 -19.76 -0.48
CA MET A 187 -5.69 -20.36 0.84
C MET A 187 -5.55 -21.89 0.80
N GLY A 188 -6.05 -22.55 -0.24
CA GLY A 188 -5.81 -23.97 -0.48
C GLY A 188 -4.31 -24.28 -0.60
N ASP A 189 -3.56 -23.45 -1.32
CA ASP A 189 -2.11 -23.58 -1.47
C ASP A 189 -1.34 -23.33 -0.16
N ILE A 190 -1.78 -22.36 0.66
CA ILE A 190 -1.23 -22.12 1.99
C ILE A 190 -1.47 -23.34 2.87
N VAL A 191 -2.70 -23.85 2.95
CA VAL A 191 -3.02 -25.03 3.76
C VAL A 191 -2.26 -26.26 3.28
N ALA A 192 -2.07 -26.44 1.97
CA ALA A 192 -1.25 -27.54 1.46
C ALA A 192 0.23 -27.44 1.88
N GLN A 193 0.75 -26.21 2.05
CA GLN A 193 2.12 -25.95 2.52
C GLN A 193 2.24 -25.92 4.05
N GLU A 194 1.22 -25.46 4.75
CA GLU A 194 1.12 -25.37 6.22
C GLU A 194 0.51 -26.62 6.85
N ALA A 195 0.00 -27.60 6.10
CA ALA A 195 -0.26 -28.96 6.61
C ALA A 195 1.04 -29.67 7.06
N ILE A 196 2.17 -28.98 6.94
CA ILE A 196 3.46 -29.29 7.54
C ILE A 196 3.55 -28.75 9.00
N LEU A 197 2.68 -27.83 9.46
CA LEU A 197 2.64 -27.16 10.78
C LEU A 197 1.20 -26.68 11.19
N ASP A 198 0.46 -27.44 12.01
CA ASP A 198 -0.99 -27.34 12.26
C ASP A 198 -1.38 -26.60 13.57
N THR A 199 -2.17 -25.49 13.54
CA THR A 199 -3.16 -25.10 14.61
C THR A 199 -4.19 -24.00 14.21
N ASP A 200 -3.87 -23.00 13.38
CA ASP A 200 -4.77 -21.84 13.09
C ASP A 200 -5.88 -22.09 12.04
N ARG A 201 -5.93 -23.33 11.52
CA ARG A 201 -6.81 -23.75 10.42
C ARG A 201 -8.31 -23.67 10.76
N LEU A 202 -8.67 -23.98 12.00
CA LEU A 202 -10.07 -24.18 12.39
C LEU A 202 -10.88 -22.87 12.46
N ASP A 203 -10.25 -21.76 12.86
CA ASP A 203 -10.91 -20.45 12.97
C ASP A 203 -11.25 -19.88 11.58
N THR A 204 -10.30 -20.04 10.65
CA THR A 204 -10.45 -19.58 9.26
C THR A 204 -11.53 -20.38 8.51
N GLU A 205 -11.58 -21.69 8.69
CA GLU A 205 -12.55 -22.56 8.04
C GLU A 205 -13.99 -22.29 8.53
N TYR A 206 -14.16 -21.98 9.82
CA TYR A 206 -15.43 -21.55 10.41
C TYR A 206 -15.93 -20.22 9.83
N GLN A 207 -15.03 -19.25 9.71
CA GLN A 207 -15.39 -17.92 9.20
C GLN A 207 -15.77 -17.95 7.71
N ILE A 208 -15.14 -18.80 6.91
CA ILE A 208 -15.45 -18.95 5.48
C ILE A 208 -16.78 -19.65 5.26
N SER A 209 -17.02 -20.74 6.01
CA SER A 209 -18.26 -21.51 5.90
C SER A 209 -19.49 -20.70 6.29
N THR A 210 -19.38 -19.87 7.33
CA THR A 210 -20.48 -19.02 7.81
C THR A 210 -20.82 -17.88 6.85
N ASN A 211 -19.84 -17.31 6.14
CA ASN A 211 -20.09 -16.23 5.19
C ASN A 211 -20.61 -16.72 3.84
N LEU A 212 -20.24 -17.92 3.39
CA LEU A 212 -20.73 -18.51 2.14
C LEU A 212 -22.19 -19.01 2.21
N ALA A 213 -22.75 -19.11 3.42
CA ALA A 213 -24.11 -19.60 3.65
C ALA A 213 -25.18 -18.49 3.73
N ARG A 214 -24.81 -17.22 3.51
CA ARG A 214 -25.72 -16.06 3.47
C ARG A 214 -25.86 -15.51 2.06
#